data_AF-C3ZJR3-F1
#
_entry.id   AF-C3ZJR3-F1
#
_cell.length_a   1.000
_cell.length_b   1.000
_cell.length_c   1.000
_cell.angle_alpha   90.00
_cell.angle_beta   90.00
_cell.angle_gamma   90.00
#
_symmetry.space_group_name_H-M   'P 1'
#
loop_
_entity.id
_entity.type
_entity.pdbx_description
1 polymer ?
#
loop_
_entity_poly.entity_id
_entity_poly.type
_entity_poly.pdbx_seq_one_letter_code
_entity_poly.pdbx_strand_id
1 'polypeptide(L)'
;RNLTPPSKTAATLQRTANELLERHQYFFTGMFNRLQISPETSYTTFKNVADEMLKDQPVNWGRVVALYAFAGRIAFHFREQNPEGAETFGEFLGKYVGGNLEGWIKENGGWETLNNVF
;
A
#
# COMPACT_ATOMS: atom_id res chain seq x y z
N ARG A 1 -2.56 -18.44 -4.05
CA ARG A 1 -1.42 -18.49 -4.98
C ARG A 1 -0.27 -17.73 -4.33
N ASN A 2 0.81 -18.41 -3.94
CA ASN A 2 2.08 -17.73 -3.66
C ASN A 2 2.70 -17.40 -5.01
N LEU A 3 2.45 -16.17 -5.47
CA LEU A 3 3.11 -15.65 -6.67
C LEU A 3 4.52 -15.27 -6.27
N THR A 4 5.52 -15.90 -6.90
CA THR A 4 6.91 -15.45 -6.79
C THR A 4 6.97 -13.98 -7.22
N PRO A 5 7.56 -13.08 -6.42
CA PRO A 5 7.67 -11.68 -6.81
C PRO A 5 8.38 -11.54 -8.17
N PRO A 6 7.88 -10.69 -9.09
CA PRO A 6 8.41 -10.59 -10.45
C PRO A 6 9.78 -9.91 -10.54
N SER A 7 10.28 -9.31 -9.47
CA SER A 7 11.58 -8.64 -9.41
C SER A 7 12.13 -8.58 -7.99
N LYS A 8 13.42 -8.26 -7.85
CA LYS A 8 14.05 -8.00 -6.54
C LYS A 8 13.30 -6.89 -5.79
N THR A 9 12.97 -5.80 -6.47
CA THR A 9 12.19 -4.68 -5.91
C THR A 9 10.84 -5.14 -5.40
N ALA A 10 10.11 -5.95 -6.16
CA ALA A 10 8.82 -6.48 -5.73
C ALA A 10 8.98 -7.39 -4.50
N ALA A 11 10.06 -8.18 -4.44
CA ALA A 11 10.37 -9.01 -3.28
C ALA A 11 10.70 -8.18 -2.03
N THR A 12 11.52 -7.14 -2.16
CA THR A 12 11.85 -6.20 -1.07
C THR A 12 10.59 -5.50 -0.57
N LEU A 13 9.75 -5.00 -1.48
CA LEU A 13 8.50 -4.34 -1.14
C LEU A 13 7.53 -5.27 -0.42
N GLN A 14 7.36 -6.51 -0.93
CA GLN A 14 6.51 -7.51 -0.30
C GLN A 14 7.02 -7.86 1.11
N ARG A 15 8.32 -8.13 1.25
CA ARG A 15 8.94 -8.46 2.55
C ARG A 15 8.74 -7.34 3.57
N THR A 16 9.12 -6.11 3.21
CA THR A 16 9.05 -4.95 4.12
C THR A 16 7.61 -4.58 4.47
N ALA A 17 6.67 -4.69 3.53
CA ALA A 17 5.25 -4.50 3.80
C ALA A 17 4.71 -5.55 4.76
N ASN A 18 5.09 -6.83 4.58
CA ASN A 18 4.68 -7.90 5.50
C ASN A 18 5.25 -7.70 6.91
N GLU A 19 6.55 -7.39 7.03
CA GLU A 19 7.19 -7.08 8.31
C GLU A 19 6.48 -5.91 9.04
N LEU A 20 6.08 -4.87 8.29
CA LEU A 20 5.33 -3.73 8.84
C LEU A 20 3.93 -4.14 9.30
N LEU A 21 3.21 -4.93 8.51
CA LEU A 21 1.87 -5.42 8.86
C LEU A 21 1.90 -6.31 10.10
N GLU A 22 2.87 -7.20 10.20
CA GLU A 22 3.07 -8.09 11.35
C GLU A 22 3.39 -7.30 12.62
N ARG A 23 4.34 -6.36 12.54
CA ARG A 23 4.74 -5.53 13.68
C ARG A 23 3.60 -4.65 14.20
N HIS A 24 2.71 -4.19 13.31
CA HIS A 24 1.64 -3.24 13.65
C HIS A 24 0.24 -3.84 13.47
N GLN A 25 0.09 -5.16 13.59
CA GLN A 25 -1.16 -5.88 13.30
C GLN A 25 -2.38 -5.30 14.02
N TYR A 26 -2.26 -4.95 15.30
CA TYR A 26 -3.36 -4.38 16.09
C TYR A 26 -3.80 -3.01 15.58
N PHE A 27 -2.85 -2.15 15.20
CA PHE A 27 -3.13 -0.84 14.63
C PHE A 27 -3.89 -0.97 13.31
N PHE A 28 -3.39 -1.80 12.39
CA PHE A 28 -4.02 -2.00 11.08
C PHE A 28 -5.41 -2.64 11.20
N THR A 29 -5.59 -3.58 12.13
CA THR A 29 -6.90 -4.21 12.39
C THR A 29 -7.88 -3.19 12.97
N GLY A 30 -7.45 -2.37 13.94
CA GLY A 30 -8.30 -1.31 14.51
C GLY A 30 -8.65 -0.22 13.50
N MET A 31 -7.71 0.17 12.64
CA MET A 31 -7.96 1.12 11.55
C MET A 31 -8.97 0.57 10.55
N PHE A 32 -8.79 -0.68 10.12
CA PHE A 32 -9.72 -1.33 9.19
C PHE A 32 -11.17 -1.34 9.73
N ASN A 33 -11.35 -1.75 10.99
CA ASN A 33 -12.67 -1.79 11.63
C ASN A 33 -13.33 -0.40 11.72
N ARG A 34 -12.56 0.67 11.83
CA ARG A 34 -13.08 2.05 11.88
C ARG A 34 -13.45 2.62 10.51
N LEU A 35 -12.73 2.23 9.46
CA LEU A 35 -12.89 2.81 8.12
C LEU A 35 -14.17 2.38 7.40
N GLN A 36 -14.89 1.36 7.90
CA GLN A 36 -16.15 0.85 7.35
C GLN A 36 -16.12 0.77 5.80
N ILE A 37 -15.04 0.20 5.27
CA ILE A 37 -14.81 0.19 3.82
C ILE A 37 -15.89 -0.70 3.17
N SER A 38 -16.63 -0.14 2.21
CA SER A 38 -17.57 -0.87 1.36
C SER A 38 -17.09 -0.84 -0.10
N PRO A 39 -17.62 -1.69 -1.00
CA PRO A 39 -17.27 -1.63 -2.42
C PRO A 39 -17.43 -0.22 -3.02
N GLU A 40 -18.49 0.51 -2.63
CA GLU A 40 -18.83 1.85 -3.13
C GLU A 40 -17.90 2.95 -2.60
N THR A 41 -17.36 2.79 -1.39
CA THR A 41 -16.49 3.79 -0.74
C THR A 41 -15.00 3.44 -0.82
N SER A 42 -14.67 2.25 -1.30
CA SER A 42 -13.33 1.66 -1.34
C SER A 42 -12.22 2.61 -1.83
N TYR A 43 -12.40 3.21 -3.01
CA TYR A 43 -11.41 4.13 -3.58
C TYR A 43 -11.27 5.42 -2.75
N THR A 44 -12.39 6.05 -2.40
CA THR A 44 -12.40 7.33 -1.69
C THR A 44 -11.77 7.18 -0.31
N THR A 45 -12.13 6.11 0.41
CA THR A 45 -11.54 5.80 1.71
C THR A 45 -10.05 5.48 1.61
N PHE A 46 -9.64 4.69 0.61
CA PHE A 46 -8.22 4.43 0.35
C PHE A 46 -7.44 5.74 0.10
N LYS A 47 -7.95 6.59 -0.81
CA LYS A 47 -7.31 7.86 -1.17
C LYS A 47 -7.19 8.79 0.03
N ASN A 48 -8.25 8.94 0.84
CA ASN A 48 -8.21 9.82 2.00
C ASN A 48 -7.16 9.37 3.01
N VAL A 49 -7.05 8.07 3.28
CA VAL A 49 -6.02 7.54 4.18
C VAL A 49 -4.63 7.75 3.60
N ALA A 50 -4.44 7.50 2.30
CA ALA A 50 -3.17 7.72 1.62
C ALA A 50 -2.74 9.20 1.66
N ASP A 51 -3.67 10.13 1.43
CA ASP A 51 -3.42 11.57 1.51
C ASP A 51 -3.01 11.96 2.94
N GLU A 52 -3.72 11.50 3.98
CA GLU A 52 -3.38 11.78 5.38
C GLU A 52 -2.02 11.16 5.79
N MET A 53 -1.66 9.99 5.26
CA MET A 53 -0.34 9.38 5.51
C MET A 53 0.83 10.25 4.99
N LEU A 54 0.58 11.08 3.98
CA LEU A 54 1.61 11.88 3.30
C LEU A 54 1.54 13.37 3.62
N LYS A 55 0.43 13.86 4.19
CA LYS A 55 0.09 15.28 4.35
C LYS A 55 1.11 16.12 5.15
N ASP A 56 1.57 15.61 6.30
CA ASP A 56 2.24 16.46 7.29
C ASP A 56 3.76 16.24 7.42
N GLN A 57 4.35 15.30 6.67
CA GLN A 57 5.81 15.13 6.65
C GLN A 57 6.31 14.75 5.27
N PRO A 58 7.61 14.98 4.99
CA PRO A 58 8.22 14.58 3.73
C PRO A 58 7.98 13.11 3.41
N VAL A 59 7.71 12.84 2.14
CA VAL A 59 7.64 11.47 1.62
C VAL A 59 9.00 10.79 1.84
N ASN A 60 8.96 9.53 2.24
CA ASN A 60 10.13 8.65 2.34
C ASN A 60 9.74 7.22 1.97
N TRP A 61 10.74 6.37 1.72
CA TRP A 61 10.51 4.99 1.32
C TRP A 61 9.72 4.17 2.34
N GLY A 62 9.84 4.45 3.64
CA GLY A 62 9.03 3.82 4.68
C GLY A 62 7.54 4.11 4.54
N ARG A 63 7.17 5.35 4.17
CA ARG A 63 5.77 5.73 3.88
C ARG A 63 5.25 5.11 2.60
N VAL A 64 6.10 4.99 1.57
CA VAL A 64 5.77 4.25 0.34
C VAL A 64 5.46 2.79 0.70
N VAL A 65 6.33 2.11 1.46
CA VAL A 65 6.08 0.74 1.94
C VAL A 65 4.78 0.66 2.75
N ALA A 66 4.53 1.62 3.65
CA ALA A 66 3.31 1.65 4.45
C ALA A 66 2.04 1.77 3.60
N LEU A 67 2.07 2.53 2.50
CA LEU A 67 0.96 2.65 1.56
C LEU A 67 0.66 1.30 0.87
N TYR A 68 1.70 0.59 0.43
CA TYR A 68 1.56 -0.74 -0.17
C TYR A 68 1.03 -1.78 0.84
N ALA A 69 1.54 -1.75 2.07
CA ALA A 69 1.05 -2.57 3.17
C ALA A 69 -0.44 -2.31 3.44
N PHE A 70 -0.84 -1.05 3.51
CA PHE A 70 -2.24 -0.66 3.72
C PHE A 70 -3.15 -1.15 2.60
N ALA A 71 -2.80 -0.90 1.33
CA ALA A 71 -3.55 -1.41 0.18
C ALA A 71 -3.68 -2.94 0.18
N GLY A 72 -2.58 -3.64 0.45
CA GLY A 72 -2.54 -5.11 0.55
C GLY A 72 -3.44 -5.64 1.66
N ARG A 73 -3.48 -4.98 2.82
CA ARG A 73 -4.35 -5.37 3.95
C ARG A 73 -5.84 -5.19 3.60
N ILE A 74 -6.20 -4.11 2.91
CA ILE A 74 -7.58 -3.91 2.46
C ILE A 74 -7.94 -4.97 1.42
N ALA A 75 -7.11 -5.16 0.39
CA ALA A 75 -7.34 -6.17 -0.64
C ALA A 75 -7.50 -7.59 -0.05
N PHE A 76 -6.67 -7.95 0.93
CA PHE A 76 -6.79 -9.22 1.64
C PHE A 76 -8.14 -9.38 2.35
N HIS A 77 -8.64 -8.34 3.01
CA HIS A 77 -9.92 -8.39 3.69
C HIS A 77 -11.10 -8.50 2.71
N PHE A 78 -11.04 -7.74 1.60
CA PHE A 78 -12.09 -7.78 0.57
C PHE A 78 -12.13 -9.10 -0.17
N ARG A 79 -11.01 -9.80 -0.30
CA ARG A 79 -10.93 -11.05 -1.06
C ARG A 79 -11.92 -12.12 -0.60
N GLU A 80 -12.20 -12.20 0.69
CA GLU A 80 -13.15 -13.18 1.25
C GLU A 80 -14.62 -12.81 0.95
N GLN A 81 -14.92 -11.52 0.72
CA GLN A 81 -16.28 -11.00 0.52
C GLN A 81 -16.59 -10.72 -0.95
N ASN A 82 -15.60 -10.25 -1.71
CA ASN A 82 -15.66 -9.93 -3.13
C ASN A 82 -14.25 -10.05 -3.76
N PRO A 83 -13.91 -11.21 -4.34
CA PRO A 83 -12.60 -11.45 -4.97
C PRO A 83 -12.24 -10.44 -6.07
N GLU A 84 -13.22 -9.98 -6.85
CA GLU A 84 -13.01 -8.99 -7.92
C GLU A 84 -12.66 -7.61 -7.34
N GLY A 85 -13.27 -7.25 -6.21
CA GLY A 85 -12.97 -6.01 -5.49
C GLY A 85 -11.54 -5.96 -4.95
N ALA A 86 -10.92 -7.11 -4.68
CA ALA A 86 -9.52 -7.15 -4.24
C ALA A 86 -8.53 -6.74 -5.34
N GLU A 87 -8.84 -7.04 -6.61
CA GLU A 87 -8.00 -6.66 -7.75
C GLU A 87 -8.04 -5.14 -7.99
N THR A 88 -9.18 -4.51 -7.72
CA THR A 88 -9.37 -3.05 -7.87
C THR A 88 -8.42 -2.24 -6.98
N PHE A 89 -8.01 -2.75 -5.82
CA PHE A 89 -7.05 -2.04 -4.95
C PHE A 89 -5.64 -1.96 -5.55
N GLY A 90 -5.24 -2.91 -6.38
CA GLY A 90 -3.98 -2.82 -7.14
C GLY A 90 -4.01 -1.65 -8.12
N GLU A 91 -5.13 -1.46 -8.80
CA GLU A 91 -5.34 -0.34 -9.72
C GLU A 91 -5.40 1.00 -8.98
N PHE A 92 -6.09 1.06 -7.84
CA PHE A 92 -6.14 2.26 -6.99
C PHE A 92 -4.76 2.68 -6.51
N LEU A 93 -3.96 1.71 -6.06
CA LEU A 93 -2.59 1.93 -5.64
C LEU A 93 -1.73 2.43 -6.81
N GLY A 94 -1.83 1.78 -7.98
CA GLY A 94 -1.11 2.21 -9.19
C GLY A 94 -1.46 3.64 -9.60
N LYS A 95 -2.75 3.98 -9.62
CA LYS A 95 -3.25 5.33 -9.92
C LYS A 95 -2.74 6.37 -8.92
N TYR A 96 -2.77 6.04 -7.63
CA TYR A 96 -2.31 6.95 -6.58
C TYR A 96 -0.80 7.19 -6.68
N VAL A 97 -0.02 6.13 -6.82
CA VAL A 97 1.44 6.21 -6.93
C VAL A 97 1.84 6.98 -8.19
N GLY A 98 1.24 6.67 -9.34
CA GLY A 98 1.49 7.40 -10.59
C GLY A 98 1.11 8.88 -10.51
N GLY A 99 -0.03 9.20 -9.87
CA GLY A 99 -0.50 10.58 -9.78
C GLY A 99 0.23 11.45 -8.75
N ASN A 100 0.66 10.88 -7.62
CA ASN A 100 1.12 11.65 -6.45
C ASN A 100 2.58 11.37 -6.06
N LEU A 101 3.13 10.21 -6.42
CA LEU A 101 4.46 9.78 -5.96
C LEU A 101 5.47 9.63 -7.10
N GLU A 102 5.05 9.63 -8.37
CA GLU A 102 5.94 9.40 -9.51
C GLU A 102 7.13 10.37 -9.54
N GLY A 103 6.87 11.67 -9.37
CA GLY A 103 7.93 12.70 -9.34
C GLY A 103 8.93 12.45 -8.23
N TRP A 104 8.43 12.28 -6.99
CA TRP A 104 9.29 12.01 -5.83
C TRP A 104 10.10 10.72 -6.00
N ILE A 105 9.50 9.63 -6.50
CA ILE A 105 10.20 8.37 -6.74
C ILE A 105 11.36 8.58 -7.72
N LYS A 106 11.15 9.31 -8.82
CA LYS A 106 12.20 9.61 -9.80
C LYS A 106 13.33 10.45 -9.19
N GLU A 107 12.98 11.48 -8.43
CA GLU A 107 13.95 12.35 -7.75
C GLU A 107 14.77 11.62 -6.69
N ASN A 108 14.24 10.54 -6.11
CA ASN A 108 14.88 9.75 -5.06
C ASN A 108 15.49 8.44 -5.58
N GLY A 109 16.02 8.46 -6.81
CA GLY A 109 16.81 7.37 -7.38
C GLY A 109 15.98 6.19 -7.90
N GLY A 110 14.66 6.36 -8.05
CA GLY A 110 13.76 5.35 -8.56
C GLY A 110 13.57 4.16 -7.63
N TRP A 111 12.77 3.20 -8.08
CA TRP A 111 12.41 2.01 -7.31
C TRP A 111 13.59 1.13 -6.88
N GLU A 112 14.72 1.16 -7.59
CA GLU A 112 15.94 0.44 -7.20
C GLU A 112 16.47 0.92 -5.84
N THR A 113 16.23 2.17 -5.46
CA THR A 113 16.65 2.72 -4.17
C THR A 113 15.96 2.02 -3.00
N LEU A 114 14.75 1.50 -3.19
CA LEU A 114 14.06 0.70 -2.18
C LEU A 114 14.90 -0.50 -1.73
N ASN A 115 15.61 -1.15 -2.66
CA ASN A 115 16.48 -2.31 -2.38
C ASN A 115 17.73 -1.95 -1.58
N ASN A 116 18.13 -0.68 -1.57
CA ASN A 116 19.29 -0.20 -0.83
C ASN A 116 18.90 0.31 0.56
N VAL A 117 17.66 0.77 0.71
CA VAL A 117 17.11 1.25 1.99
C VAL A 117 16.66 0.10 2.88
N PHE A 118 16.21 -1.02 2.30
CA PHE A 118 15.66 -2.18 3.01
C PHE A 118 16.25 -3.50 2.55
#